data_AF-A0A2E3WLF7-F1
#
_entry.id   AF-A0A2E3WLF7-F1
#
_cell.length_a   1.000
_cell.length_b   1.000
_cell.length_c   1.000
_cell.angle_alpha   90.00
_cell.angle_beta   90.00
_cell.angle_gamma   90.00
#
_symmetry.space_group_name_H-M   'P 1'
#
loop_
_entity.id
_entity.type
_entity.pdbx_description
1 polymer ?
#
loop_
_entity_poly.entity_id
_entity_poly.type
_entity_poly.pdbx_seq_one_letter_code
_entity_poly.pdbx_strand_id
1 'polypeptide(L)'
;MNSSNLPSWAVVGADVRVGRAQWKRGNPLVWKQKGQITSIEKDALLTKMNRVGMDVYRILVRWPEGETASLLPMMLEPFVPSGSAEVVPSAEV
;
A
#
# COMPACT_ATOMS: atom_id res chain seq x y z
N MET A 1 -17.55 17.82 -1.54
CA MET A 1 -16.52 16.88 -2.04
C MET A 1 -16.55 15.66 -1.13
N ASN A 2 -16.61 14.45 -1.69
CA ASN A 2 -16.53 13.23 -0.90
C ASN A 2 -15.12 13.05 -0.34
N SER A 3 -15.00 12.50 0.87
CA SER A 3 -13.71 12.08 1.42
C SER A 3 -13.22 10.81 0.70
N SER A 4 -11.91 10.55 0.73
CA SER A 4 -11.29 9.38 0.08
C SER A 4 -10.60 8.51 1.13
N ASN A 5 -10.63 7.19 0.93
CA ASN A 5 -9.82 6.25 1.72
C ASN A 5 -8.38 6.09 1.20
N LEU A 6 -8.01 6.82 0.15
CA LEU A 6 -6.70 6.74 -0.48
C LEU A 6 -5.70 7.64 0.28
N PRO A 7 -4.67 7.06 0.92
CA PRO A 7 -3.65 7.83 1.61
C PRO A 7 -2.70 8.51 0.62
N SER A 8 -2.07 9.61 1.03
CA SER A 8 -1.19 10.42 0.18
C SER A 8 0.03 9.68 -0.39
N TRP A 9 0.47 8.60 0.26
CA TRP A 9 1.58 7.77 -0.20
C TRP A 9 1.18 6.77 -1.30
N ALA A 10 -0.12 6.52 -1.49
CA ALA A 10 -0.60 5.53 -2.45
C ALA A 10 -0.59 6.11 -3.86
N VAL A 11 0.55 5.98 -4.55
CA VAL A 11 0.76 6.39 -5.94
C VAL A 11 1.25 5.22 -6.78
N VAL A 12 0.90 5.19 -8.06
CA VAL A 12 1.41 4.16 -8.99
C VAL A 12 2.94 4.21 -9.04
N GLY A 13 3.57 3.04 -8.96
CA GLY A 13 5.02 2.88 -8.87
C GLY A 13 5.57 2.87 -7.45
N ALA A 14 4.80 3.27 -6.44
CA ALA A 14 5.25 3.23 -5.04
C ALA A 14 5.45 1.80 -4.55
N ASP A 15 6.50 1.62 -3.76
CA ASP A 15 6.79 0.36 -3.07
C ASP A 15 5.96 0.27 -1.77
N VAL A 16 5.29 -0.86 -1.59
CA VAL A 16 4.40 -1.13 -0.46
C VAL A 16 4.62 -2.55 0.07
N ARG A 17 4.09 -2.81 1.26
CA ARG A 17 3.92 -4.17 1.79
C ARG A 17 2.58 -4.29 2.49
N VAL A 18 2.12 -5.52 2.72
CA VAL A 18 0.97 -5.73 3.59
C VAL A 18 1.36 -5.38 5.02
N GLY A 19 0.56 -4.53 5.67
CA GLY A 19 0.83 -4.06 7.03
C GLY A 19 0.89 -5.21 8.03
N ARG A 20 1.81 -5.14 8.99
CA ARG A 20 2.04 -6.23 9.96
C ARG A 20 0.78 -6.61 10.73
N ALA A 21 -0.09 -5.63 11.03
CA ALA A 21 -1.37 -5.87 11.71
C ALA A 21 -2.34 -6.77 10.91
N GLN A 22 -2.16 -6.87 9.59
CA GLN A 22 -2.97 -7.71 8.71
C GLN A 22 -2.40 -9.13 8.55
N TRP A 23 -1.22 -9.42 9.11
CA TRP A 23 -0.57 -10.71 8.97
C TRP A 23 -1.30 -11.76 9.80
N LYS A 24 -2.04 -12.63 9.11
CA LYS A 24 -2.71 -13.79 9.70
C LYS A 24 -1.94 -15.06 9.40
N ARG A 25 -2.07 -16.06 10.28
CA ARG A 25 -1.54 -17.41 10.04
C ARG A 25 -2.27 -17.99 8.83
N GLY A 26 -1.58 -18.07 7.68
CA GLY A 26 -2.14 -18.51 6.40
C GLY A 26 -2.02 -17.50 5.25
N ASN A 27 -1.63 -16.25 5.52
CA ASN A 27 -1.36 -15.30 4.42
C ASN A 27 -0.15 -15.75 3.59
N PRO A 28 -0.15 -15.50 2.26
CA PRO A 28 1.00 -15.78 1.40
C PRO A 28 2.27 -15.11 1.93
N LEU A 29 3.40 -15.83 1.88
CA LEU A 29 4.69 -15.28 2.34
C LEU A 29 5.11 -14.06 1.52
N VAL A 30 4.73 -14.02 0.24
CA VAL A 30 5.01 -12.89 -0.66
C VAL A 30 4.37 -11.58 -0.19
N TRP A 31 3.29 -11.62 0.59
CA TRP A 31 2.66 -10.41 1.15
C TRP A 31 3.51 -9.73 2.22
N LYS A 32 4.50 -10.45 2.78
CA LYS A 32 5.48 -9.89 3.71
C LYS A 32 6.66 -9.22 3.01
N GLN A 33 6.77 -9.38 1.69
CA GLN A 33 7.83 -8.82 0.87
C GLN A 33 7.43 -7.45 0.33
N LYS A 34 8.33 -6.83 -0.43
CA LYS A 34 8.08 -5.59 -1.16
C LYS A 34 7.24 -5.87 -2.40
N GLY A 35 6.17 -5.12 -2.60
CA GLY A 35 5.38 -5.09 -3.82
C GLY A 35 5.28 -3.68 -4.37
N GLN A 36 4.86 -3.56 -5.62
CA GLN A 36 4.73 -2.27 -6.29
C GLN A 36 3.28 -2.00 -6.68
N ILE A 37 2.80 -0.78 -6.43
CA ILE A 37 1.48 -0.35 -6.89
C ILE A 37 1.51 -0.22 -8.42
N THR A 38 0.60 -0.91 -9.09
CA THR A 38 0.47 -0.90 -10.56
C THR A 38 -0.77 -0.15 -11.03
N SER A 39 -1.84 -0.17 -10.24
CA SER A 39 -3.10 0.53 -10.53
C SER A 39 -3.81 0.93 -9.24
N ILE A 40 -4.60 1.99 -9.31
CA ILE A 40 -5.48 2.46 -8.23
C ILE A 40 -6.85 2.69 -8.86
N GLU A 41 -7.85 1.95 -8.39
CA GLU A 41 -9.16 1.90 -9.02
C GLU A 41 -10.24 2.21 -8.00
N LYS A 42 -11.19 3.08 -8.38
CA LYS A 42 -12.35 3.38 -7.56
C LYS A 42 -13.29 2.16 -7.58
N ASP A 43 -13.54 1.58 -6.43
CA ASP A 43 -14.55 0.53 -6.26
C ASP A 43 -15.93 1.19 -6.21
N ALA A 44 -16.60 1.22 -7.36
CA ALA A 44 -17.90 1.86 -7.51
C ALA A 44 -18.97 1.21 -6.62
N LEU A 45 -18.90 -0.10 -6.41
CA LEU A 45 -19.86 -0.83 -5.59
C LEU A 45 -19.66 -0.47 -4.11
N LEU A 46 -18.43 -0.59 -3.60
CA LEU A 46 -18.13 -0.21 -2.21
C LEU A 46 -18.40 1.27 -1.99
N THR A 47 -18.03 2.15 -2.91
CA THR A 47 -18.35 3.59 -2.82
C THR A 47 -19.85 3.82 -2.71
N LYS A 48 -20.66 3.16 -3.54
CA LYS A 48 -22.13 3.30 -3.50
C LYS A 48 -22.74 2.73 -2.22
N MET A 49 -22.20 1.61 -1.72
CA MET A 49 -22.64 0.99 -0.47
C MET A 49 -22.17 1.76 0.77
N ASN A 50 -21.13 2.58 0.62
CA ASN A 50 -20.56 3.37 1.69
C ASN A 50 -21.45 4.55 2.05
N ARG A 51 -22.31 4.36 3.05
CA ARG A 51 -23.35 5.32 3.48
C ARG A 51 -22.82 6.61 4.12
N VAL A 52 -21.50 6.74 4.25
CA VAL A 52 -20.83 7.92 4.80
C VAL A 52 -20.26 8.86 3.73
N GLY A 53 -20.57 8.64 2.45
CA GLY A 53 -20.17 9.56 1.38
C GLY A 53 -18.66 9.59 1.12
N MET A 54 -17.99 8.45 1.31
CA MET A 54 -16.55 8.31 1.03
C MET A 54 -16.33 7.45 -0.23
N ASP A 55 -15.46 7.95 -1.09
CA ASP A 55 -14.96 7.23 -2.25
C ASP A 55 -13.99 6.13 -1.79
N VAL A 56 -14.30 4.89 -2.17
CA VAL A 56 -13.51 3.71 -1.82
C VAL A 56 -12.66 3.30 -3.01
N TYR A 57 -11.35 3.23 -2.81
CA TYR A 57 -10.39 2.76 -3.79
C TYR A 57 -9.83 1.39 -3.40
N ARG A 58 -9.45 0.62 -4.43
CA ARG A 58 -8.64 -0.59 -4.35
C ARG A 58 -7.30 -0.34 -5.04
N ILE A 59 -6.25 -0.95 -4.50
CA ILE A 59 -4.89 -0.84 -4.97
C ILE A 59 -4.47 -2.18 -5.54
N LEU A 60 -4.09 -2.20 -6.82
CA LEU A 60 -3.51 -3.38 -7.45
C LEU A 60 -2.00 -3.39 -7.20
N VAL A 61 -1.53 -4.39 -6.48
CA VAL A 61 -0.11 -4.57 -6.14
C VAL A 61 0.44 -5.76 -6.88
N ARG A 62 1.59 -5.57 -7.52
CA ARG A 62 2.41 -6.66 -8.08
C ARG A 62 3.52 -7.02 -7.11
N TRP A 63 3.59 -8.28 -6.74
CA TRP A 63 4.60 -8.86 -5.87
C TRP A 63 5.72 -9.50 -6.70
N PRO A 64 6.84 -9.90 -6.06
CA PRO A 64 7.86 -10.72 -6.70
C PRO A 64 7.23 -12.00 -7.27
N GLU A 65 7.88 -12.59 -8.28
CA GLU A 65 7.40 -13.81 -8.96
C GLU A 65 6.10 -13.62 -9.79
N GLY A 66 5.61 -12.39 -9.91
CA GLY A 66 4.51 -12.04 -10.81
C GLY A 66 3.12 -12.18 -10.19
N GLU A 67 3.01 -12.52 -8.91
CA GLU A 67 1.73 -12.52 -8.21
C GLU A 67 1.14 -11.10 -8.13
N THR A 68 -0.17 -10.98 -8.34
CA THR A 68 -0.88 -9.70 -8.23
C THR A 68 -2.06 -9.82 -7.27
N ALA A 69 -2.26 -8.80 -6.43
CA ALA A 69 -3.39 -8.74 -5.51
C ALA A 69 -4.06 -7.36 -5.53
N SER A 70 -5.39 -7.34 -5.51
CA SER A 70 -6.18 -6.12 -5.33
C SER A 70 -6.57 -6.00 -3.85
N LEU A 71 -6.07 -4.96 -3.19
CA LEU A 71 -6.15 -4.78 -1.73
C LEU A 71 -6.73 -3.40 -1.38
N LEU A 72 -7.32 -3.29 -0.19
CA LEU A 72 -7.76 -2.00 0.33
C LEU A 72 -6.54 -1.20 0.84
N PRO A 73 -6.53 0.15 0.71
CA PRO A 73 -5.42 0.98 1.15
C PRO A 73 -5.03 0.76 2.63
N MET A 74 -6.02 0.54 3.50
CA MET A 74 -5.79 0.27 4.93
C MET A 74 -5.04 -1.03 5.24
N MET A 75 -4.94 -1.93 4.26
CA MET A 75 -4.20 -3.19 4.40
C MET A 75 -2.72 -3.05 4.06
N LEU A 76 -2.35 -1.94 3.43
CA LEU A 76 -1.02 -1.68 2.89
C LEU A 76 -0.33 -0.59 3.72
N GLU A 77 0.99 -0.66 3.74
CA GLU A 77 1.84 0.40 4.28
C GLU A 77 3.00 0.67 3.32
N PRO A 78 3.55 1.90 3.30
CA PRO A 78 4.75 2.22 2.52
C PRO A 78 5.89 1.27 2.90
N PHE A 79 6.57 0.74 1.88
CA PHE A 79 7.77 -0.04 2.11
C PHE A 79 8.95 0.91 2.32
N VAL A 80 9.41 1.02 3.56
CA VAL A 80 10.67 1.70 3.90
C VAL A 80 11.74 0.62 4.05
N PRO A 81 12.77 0.59 3.19
CA PRO A 81 13.86 -0.36 3.36
C PRO A 81 14.57 -0.08 4.69
N SER A 82 14.70 -1.11 5.53
CA SER A 82 15.50 -1.08 6.76
C SER A 82 16.98 -0.97 6.37
N GLY A 83 17.43 0.22 6.01
CA GLY A 83 18.78 0.44 5.46
C GLY A 83 19.12 1.88 5.08
N SER A 84 18.16 2.81 5.11
CA SER A 84 18.48 4.24 5.09
C SER A 84 18.98 4.66 6.47
N ALA A 85 20.18 4.20 6.83
CA ALA A 85 20.94 4.82 7.90
C ALA A 85 21.11 6.30 7.54
N GLU A 86 20.87 7.17 8.53
CA GLU A 86 21.23 8.59 8.46
C GLU A 86 22.64 8.72 7.87
N VAL A 87 22.74 9.36 6.70
CA VAL A 87 24.02 9.89 6.25
C VAL A 87 24.30 11.06 7.19
N VAL A 88 25.03 10.79 8.28
CA VAL A 88 25.60 11.84 9.12
C VAL A 88 26.54 12.65 8.22
N PRO A 89 26.31 13.94 7.99
CA PRO A 89 27.31 14.75 7.32
C PRO A 89 28.53 14.81 8.26
N SER A 90 29.63 14.18 7.86
CA SER A 90 30.93 14.43 8.44
C SER A 90 31.20 15.93 8.28
N ALA A 91 31.07 16.68 9.37
CA ALA A 91 31.64 18.01 9.44
C ALA A 91 33.15 17.85 9.29
N GLU A 92 33.69 18.35 8.19
CA GLU A 92 35.13 18.50 7.99
C GLU A 92 35.72 19.45 9.06
N VAL A 93 36.99 19.18 9.35
CA VAL A 93 37.86 19.69 10.43
C VAL A 93 38.03 21.20 10.41
#